data_AF-A0A533BL52-F1
#
_entry.id   AF-A0A533BL52-F1
#
_cell.length_a   1.000
_cell.length_b   1.000
_cell.length_c   1.000
_cell.angle_alpha   90.00
_cell.angle_beta   90.00
_cell.angle_gamma   90.00
#
_symmetry.space_group_name_H-M   'P 1'
#
loop_
_entity.id
_entity.type
_entity.pdbx_description
1 polymer ?
#
loop_
_entity_poly.entity_id
_entity_poly.type
_entity_poly.pdbx_seq_one_letter_code
_entity_poly.pdbx_strand_id
1 'polypeptide(L)'
;MTLFRKSKAMVLTGVLVIAVAVALPLQPVFGEGGARRDVVLHELERNATSRDMLYLVEFEATQAGAPTSREQTIELLNTLVIPTLESLGKDGNVRAGGIVAGTLGGAFVVGAKSKDEVTELVRALPAWGIMQWKVTPLETFAHRADLERKVVQGLRTQK
;
A
#
# COMPACT_ATOMS: atom_id res chain seq x y z
N MET A 1 -5.85 -46.71 62.68
CA MET A 1 -5.67 -48.00 61.99
C MET A 1 -6.25 -47.86 60.58
N THR A 2 -5.35 -47.82 59.59
CA THR A 2 -5.41 -48.48 58.25
C THR A 2 -6.64 -49.38 57.99
N LEU A 3 -7.32 -49.41 56.83
CA LEU A 3 -6.95 -49.52 55.40
C LEU A 3 -8.15 -49.08 54.49
N PHE A 4 -7.96 -48.40 53.34
CA PHE A 4 -7.87 -48.97 51.96
C PHE A 4 -9.06 -49.92 51.59
N ARG A 5 -9.82 -49.86 50.47
CA ARG A 5 -9.52 -49.52 49.06
C ARG A 5 -10.78 -49.74 48.15
N LYS A 6 -11.02 -48.85 47.16
CA LYS A 6 -11.66 -48.99 45.79
C LYS A 6 -13.10 -49.54 45.64
N SER A 7 -13.93 -49.21 44.63
CA SER A 7 -13.93 -48.28 43.46
C SER A 7 -15.26 -48.43 42.65
N LYS A 8 -15.54 -47.45 41.76
CA LYS A 8 -16.43 -47.40 40.56
C LYS A 8 -17.85 -46.86 40.82
N ALA A 9 -18.47 -45.98 40.03
CA ALA A 9 -18.31 -45.49 38.64
C ALA A 9 -18.84 -44.02 38.52
N MET A 10 -18.24 -43.09 37.77
CA MET A 10 -18.44 -42.77 36.33
C MET A 10 -19.93 -42.57 35.97
N VAL A 11 -20.45 -41.45 35.44
CA VAL A 11 -20.06 -40.67 34.24
C VAL A 11 -20.76 -39.28 34.32
N LEU A 12 -20.06 -38.18 34.03
CA LEU A 12 -20.65 -36.85 33.87
C LEU A 12 -20.75 -36.49 32.37
N THR A 13 -21.95 -36.15 31.94
CA THR A 13 -22.38 -35.91 30.56
C THR A 13 -21.62 -34.74 29.91
N GLY A 14 -20.97 -35.01 28.78
CA GLY A 14 -20.21 -34.04 28.01
C GLY A 14 -20.92 -33.56 26.74
N VAL A 15 -20.93 -32.24 26.61
CA VAL A 15 -20.63 -31.42 25.41
C VAL A 15 -21.63 -31.36 24.24
N LEU A 16 -22.06 -30.11 24.04
CA LEU A 16 -22.79 -29.46 22.96
C LEU A 16 -22.16 -29.70 21.56
N VAL A 17 -22.97 -30.17 20.60
CA VAL A 17 -22.60 -30.29 19.18
C VAL A 17 -23.05 -29.03 18.44
N ILE A 18 -22.10 -28.26 17.91
CA ILE A 18 -22.35 -27.11 17.02
C ILE A 18 -22.35 -27.62 15.58
N ALA A 19 -23.45 -27.38 14.86
CA ALA A 19 -23.57 -27.65 13.43
C ALA A 19 -22.70 -26.67 12.63
N VAL A 20 -21.73 -27.18 11.87
CA VAL A 20 -20.96 -26.40 10.90
C VAL A 20 -21.62 -26.57 9.54
N ALA A 21 -22.30 -25.51 9.07
CA ALA A 21 -22.78 -25.42 7.70
C ALA A 21 -21.59 -25.21 6.75
N VAL A 22 -21.38 -26.13 5.83
CA VAL A 22 -20.39 -26.03 4.75
C VAL A 22 -20.88 -24.97 3.75
N ALA A 23 -20.37 -23.75 3.87
CA ALA A 23 -20.54 -22.72 2.85
C ALA A 23 -19.44 -22.87 1.79
N LEU A 24 -19.82 -23.42 0.63
CA LEU A 24 -19.09 -23.21 -0.62
C LEU A 24 -19.18 -21.72 -1.01
N PRO A 25 -18.08 -21.01 -1.32
CA PRO A 25 -18.21 -19.71 -1.94
C PRO A 25 -18.58 -19.90 -3.42
N LEU A 26 -19.83 -19.58 -3.74
CA LEU A 26 -20.26 -19.24 -5.09
C LEU A 26 -19.45 -18.03 -5.59
N GLN A 27 -19.12 -18.07 -6.87
CA GLN A 27 -18.24 -17.15 -7.60
C GLN A 27 -18.58 -15.67 -7.38
N PRO A 28 -17.59 -14.74 -7.41
CA PRO A 28 -17.85 -13.33 -7.21
C PRO A 28 -18.57 -12.72 -8.41
N VAL A 29 -19.76 -12.16 -8.16
CA VAL A 29 -20.39 -11.19 -9.04
C VAL A 29 -19.66 -9.87 -8.84
N PHE A 30 -18.89 -9.45 -9.85
CA PHE A 30 -18.33 -8.10 -9.92
C PHE A 30 -19.48 -7.11 -10.16
N GLY A 31 -19.93 -6.46 -9.09
CA GLY A 31 -20.79 -5.28 -9.16
C GLY A 31 -19.94 -4.02 -9.29
N GLU A 32 -20.38 -3.12 -10.17
CA GLU A 32 -19.81 -1.81 -10.47
C GLU A 32 -19.27 -1.08 -9.22
N GLY A 33 -17.97 -0.75 -9.22
CA GLY A 33 -17.43 0.37 -8.43
C GLY A 33 -17.06 0.14 -6.96
N GLY A 34 -17.00 -1.10 -6.46
CA GLY A 34 -16.63 -1.36 -5.06
C GLY A 34 -15.25 -1.99 -4.90
N ALA A 35 -14.23 -1.19 -4.57
CA ALA A 35 -13.04 -1.76 -3.93
C ALA A 35 -13.46 -2.50 -2.65
N ARG A 36 -12.92 -3.70 -2.48
CA ARG A 36 -13.20 -4.63 -1.38
C ARG A 36 -13.25 -3.91 -0.02
N ARG A 37 -14.34 -4.05 0.75
CA ARG A 37 -14.56 -3.38 2.05
C ARG A 37 -13.42 -3.64 3.05
N ASP A 38 -12.79 -4.81 2.99
CA ASP A 38 -11.61 -5.20 3.77
C ASP A 38 -10.36 -4.39 3.41
N VAL A 39 -10.16 -4.07 2.13
CA VAL A 39 -9.07 -3.17 1.68
C VAL A 39 -9.33 -1.75 2.18
N VAL A 40 -10.57 -1.27 2.04
CA VAL A 40 -10.96 0.08 2.48
C VAL A 40 -10.82 0.24 4.00
N LEU A 41 -11.21 -0.75 4.79
CA LEU A 41 -11.12 -0.66 6.26
C LEU A 41 -9.67 -0.64 6.75
N HIS A 42 -8.80 -1.49 6.20
CA HIS A 42 -7.38 -1.49 6.57
C HIS A 42 -6.65 -0.21 6.12
N GLU A 43 -7.11 0.41 5.03
CA GLU A 43 -6.60 1.69 4.53
C GLU A 43 -7.12 2.89 5.34
N LEU A 44 -8.38 2.85 5.77
CA LEU A 44 -8.97 3.83 6.69
C LEU A 44 -8.36 3.74 8.09
N GLU A 45 -8.06 2.55 8.62
CA GLU A 45 -7.43 2.37 9.93
C GLU A 45 -5.97 2.84 9.94
N ARG A 46 -5.21 2.61 8.85
CA ARG A 46 -3.88 3.21 8.67
C ARG A 46 -3.95 4.74 8.55
N ASN A 47 -4.91 5.28 7.79
CA ASN A 47 -5.05 6.73 7.60
C ASN A 47 -5.67 7.46 8.80
N ALA A 48 -6.45 6.77 9.65
CA ALA A 48 -7.00 7.34 10.89
C ALA A 48 -5.93 7.50 11.97
N THR A 49 -4.87 6.70 11.91
CA THR A 49 -3.78 6.72 12.89
C THR A 49 -2.59 7.58 12.44
N SER A 50 -2.47 7.90 11.14
CA SER A 50 -1.41 8.78 10.64
C SER A 50 -1.96 9.90 9.77
N ARG A 51 -1.52 11.13 10.06
CA ARG A 51 -1.83 12.36 9.33
C ARG A 51 -1.13 12.40 7.96
N ASP A 52 -0.97 11.24 7.32
CA ASP A 52 -0.16 11.07 6.12
C ASP A 52 -0.94 11.55 4.92
N MET A 53 -0.33 12.48 4.21
CA MET A 53 -0.73 12.87 2.87
C MET A 53 -0.17 11.82 1.90
N LEU A 54 -0.88 11.60 0.78
CA LEU A 54 -0.38 10.75 -0.29
C LEU A 54 0.35 11.60 -1.32
N TYR A 55 1.43 11.06 -1.85
CA TYR A 55 2.20 11.66 -2.94
C TYR A 55 2.39 10.62 -4.04
N LEU A 56 2.12 11.02 -5.28
CA LEU A 56 2.58 10.31 -6.47
C LEU A 56 3.99 10.79 -6.79
N VAL A 57 4.92 9.85 -6.83
CA VAL A 57 6.30 10.10 -7.23
C VAL A 57 6.54 9.38 -8.56
N GLU A 58 6.91 10.15 -9.56
CA GLU A 58 7.27 9.65 -10.90
C GLU A 58 8.78 9.84 -11.08
N PHE A 59 9.43 8.86 -11.72
CA PHE A 59 10.84 8.96 -12.05
C PHE A 59 11.16 8.40 -13.43
N GLU A 60 12.20 8.95 -14.05
CA GLU A 60 12.70 8.48 -15.34
C GLU A 60 14.22 8.65 -15.41
N ALA A 61 14.92 7.67 -15.98
CA ALA A 61 16.36 7.76 -16.20
C ALA A 61 16.69 8.96 -17.09
N THR A 62 17.68 9.74 -16.67
CA THR A 62 18.21 10.80 -17.51
C THR A 62 19.07 10.19 -18.62
N GLN A 63 19.06 10.79 -19.81
CA GLN A 63 19.97 10.37 -20.90
C GLN A 63 21.44 10.70 -20.59
N ALA A 64 21.68 11.54 -19.59
CA ALA A 64 23.01 11.86 -19.09
C ALA A 64 23.54 10.68 -18.26
N GLY A 65 24.65 10.09 -18.67
CA GLY A 65 25.27 8.96 -17.95
C GLY A 65 24.84 7.58 -18.42
N ALA A 66 24.26 7.46 -19.63
CA ALA A 66 24.07 6.15 -20.24
C ALA A 66 25.43 5.43 -20.38
N PRO A 67 25.56 4.19 -19.86
CA PRO A 67 26.83 3.47 -19.91
C PRO A 67 27.20 3.15 -21.35
N THR A 68 28.48 3.32 -21.71
CA THR A 68 28.97 3.08 -23.07
C THR A 68 29.63 1.70 -23.22
N SER A 69 29.82 0.98 -22.10
CA SER A 69 30.34 -0.38 -22.07
C SER A 69 29.48 -1.33 -21.23
N ARG A 70 29.73 -2.63 -21.41
CA ARG A 70 29.09 -3.69 -20.63
C ARG A 70 29.45 -3.57 -19.15
N GLU A 71 30.72 -3.33 -18.84
CA GLU A 71 31.24 -3.27 -17.47
C GLU A 71 30.62 -2.09 -16.72
N GLN A 72 30.54 -0.92 -17.37
CA GLN A 72 29.84 0.25 -16.82
C GLN A 72 28.35 -0.01 -16.60
N THR A 73 27.71 -0.76 -17.50
CA THR A 73 26.29 -1.14 -17.36
C THR A 73 26.09 -2.02 -16.14
N ILE A 74 26.95 -3.03 -15.95
CA ILE A 74 26.89 -3.93 -14.79
C ILE A 74 27.09 -3.15 -13.50
N GLU A 75 28.08 -2.24 -13.46
CA GLU A 75 28.35 -1.40 -12.29
C GLU A 75 27.17 -0.49 -11.96
N LEU A 76 26.63 0.23 -12.95
CA LEU A 76 25.46 1.09 -12.81
C LEU A 76 24.24 0.34 -12.25
N LEU A 77 23.95 -0.84 -12.80
CA LEU A 77 22.81 -1.65 -12.37
C LEU A 77 23.00 -2.16 -10.94
N ASN A 78 24.17 -2.70 -10.61
CA ASN A 78 24.44 -3.29 -9.30
C ASN A 78 24.52 -2.26 -8.17
N THR A 79 25.04 -1.07 -8.46
CA THR A 79 25.34 -0.07 -7.43
C THR A 79 24.24 0.97 -7.26
N LEU A 80 23.54 1.34 -8.34
CA LEU A 80 22.56 2.43 -8.30
C LEU A 80 21.13 1.92 -8.52
N VAL A 81 20.88 1.22 -9.64
CA VAL A 81 19.50 0.92 -10.07
C VAL A 81 18.86 -0.17 -9.21
N ILE A 82 19.46 -1.36 -9.12
CA ILE A 82 18.90 -2.49 -8.37
C ILE A 82 18.69 -2.11 -6.89
N PRO A 83 19.67 -1.52 -6.17
CA PRO A 83 19.47 -1.11 -4.79
C PRO A 83 18.34 -0.10 -4.61
N THR A 84 18.18 0.85 -5.55
CA THR A 84 17.06 1.82 -5.51
C THR A 84 15.71 1.12 -5.60
N LEU A 85 15.56 0.19 -6.55
CA LEU A 85 14.30 -0.54 -6.74
C LEU A 85 13.99 -1.43 -5.53
N GLU A 86 15.00 -2.08 -4.95
CA GLU A 86 14.82 -2.87 -3.74
C GLU A 86 14.45 -2.02 -2.52
N SER A 87 15.07 -0.86 -2.34
CA SER A 87 14.73 0.09 -1.27
C SER A 87 13.28 0.53 -1.38
N LEU A 88 12.82 0.92 -2.57
CA LEU A 88 11.43 1.29 -2.81
C LEU A 88 10.46 0.11 -2.57
N GLY A 89 10.84 -1.11 -2.96
CA GLY A 89 10.03 -2.31 -2.76
C GLY A 89 9.92 -2.79 -1.30
N LYS A 90 10.85 -2.37 -0.43
CA LYS A 90 10.89 -2.74 1.00
C LYS A 90 10.38 -1.61 1.92
N ASP A 91 10.20 -0.40 1.40
CA ASP A 91 9.78 0.76 2.20
C ASP A 91 8.30 0.64 2.61
N GLY A 92 8.03 0.67 3.92
CA GLY A 92 6.68 0.52 4.48
C GLY A 92 5.74 1.70 4.22
N ASN A 93 6.28 2.85 3.81
CA ASN A 93 5.51 4.04 3.45
C ASN A 93 5.06 4.02 1.99
N VAL A 94 5.73 3.24 1.13
CA VAL A 94 5.31 3.02 -0.26
C VAL A 94 4.07 2.13 -0.27
N ARG A 95 2.98 2.65 -0.83
CA ARG A 95 1.65 2.01 -0.84
C ARG A 95 1.43 1.16 -2.08
N ALA A 96 1.98 1.60 -3.21
CA ALA A 96 1.96 0.91 -4.48
C ALA A 96 3.05 1.48 -5.38
N GLY A 97 3.52 0.72 -6.37
CA GLY A 97 4.44 1.24 -7.37
C GLY A 97 4.92 0.19 -8.36
N GLY A 98 5.67 0.64 -9.35
CA GLY A 98 6.25 -0.24 -10.36
C GLY A 98 7.00 0.51 -11.46
N ILE A 99 7.49 -0.26 -12.42
CA ILE A 99 8.13 0.26 -13.63
C ILE A 99 7.06 0.49 -14.70
N VAL A 100 7.14 1.62 -15.38
CA VAL A 100 6.28 1.92 -16.53
C VAL A 100 6.75 1.08 -17.71
N ALA A 101 5.85 0.28 -18.29
CA ALA A 101 6.21 -0.67 -19.34
C ALA A 101 6.84 0.04 -20.55
N GLY A 102 7.98 -0.47 -21.00
CA GLY A 102 8.69 0.05 -22.18
C GLY A 102 9.52 1.32 -21.93
N THR A 103 9.63 1.79 -20.69
CA THR A 103 10.46 2.96 -20.34
C THR A 103 11.53 2.60 -19.31
N LEU A 104 12.52 3.47 -19.14
CA LEU A 104 13.45 3.44 -18.00
C LEU A 104 12.93 4.35 -16.88
N GLY A 105 11.63 4.29 -16.63
CA GLY A 105 10.95 5.09 -15.63
C GLY A 105 9.93 4.28 -14.84
N GLY A 106 9.48 4.84 -13.74
CA GLY A 106 8.56 4.20 -12.83
C GLY A 106 7.72 5.23 -12.10
N ALA A 107 6.75 4.72 -11.36
CA ALA A 107 5.94 5.53 -10.48
C ALA A 107 5.61 4.76 -9.21
N PHE A 108 5.47 5.48 -8.10
CA PHE A 108 4.99 4.93 -6.85
C PHE A 108 4.18 5.94 -6.06
N VAL A 109 3.30 5.44 -5.20
CA VAL A 109 2.53 6.23 -4.25
C VAL A 109 3.14 6.02 -2.87
N VAL A 110 3.43 7.11 -2.17
CA VAL A 110 4.00 7.09 -0.82
C VAL A 110 3.14 7.91 0.13
N GLY A 111 2.97 7.40 1.35
CA GLY A 111 2.38 8.16 2.46
C GLY A 111 3.48 8.92 3.20
N ALA A 112 3.29 10.22 3.42
CA ALA A 112 4.22 11.06 4.16
C ALA A 112 3.51 12.25 4.81
N LYS A 113 4.09 12.81 5.86
CA LYS A 113 3.55 13.97 6.60
C LYS A 113 3.75 15.28 5.83
N SER A 114 4.76 15.33 4.97
CA SER A 114 5.08 16.52 4.17
C SER A 114 5.80 16.15 2.88
N LYS A 115 5.88 17.11 1.95
CA LYS A 115 6.69 16.99 0.74
C LYS A 115 8.19 16.88 1.06
N ASP A 116 8.64 17.45 2.18
CA ASP A 116 10.04 17.41 2.60
C ASP A 116 10.45 15.99 2.97
N GLU A 117 9.59 15.24 3.68
CA GLU A 117 9.83 13.83 4.00
C GLU A 117 9.95 12.97 2.73
N VAL A 118 9.11 13.24 1.72
CA VAL A 118 9.23 12.57 0.40
C VAL A 118 10.55 12.96 -0.29
N THR A 119 10.97 14.22 -0.15
CA THR A 119 12.22 14.70 -0.73
C THR A 119 13.43 14.04 -0.06
N GLU A 120 13.41 13.87 1.26
CA GLU A 120 14.44 13.15 2.02
C GLU A 120 14.52 11.69 1.59
N LEU A 121 13.37 11.02 1.47
CA LEU A 121 13.29 9.64 0.96
C LEU A 121 13.91 9.52 -0.43
N VAL A 122 13.50 10.38 -1.38
CA VAL A 122 14.03 10.35 -2.76
C VAL A 122 15.52 10.65 -2.77
N ARG A 123 15.99 11.61 -1.96
CA ARG A 123 17.42 11.97 -1.88
C ARG A 123 18.30 10.86 -1.34
N ALA A 124 17.76 9.98 -0.51
CA ALA A 124 18.48 8.84 0.04
C ALA A 124 18.65 7.69 -0.97
N LEU A 125 17.95 7.72 -2.10
CA LEU A 125 18.02 6.66 -3.10
C LEU A 125 19.35 6.73 -3.88
N PRO A 126 20.05 5.59 -4.07
CA PRO A 126 21.30 5.55 -4.82
C PRO A 126 21.21 6.13 -6.24
N ALA A 127 20.09 5.88 -6.94
CA ALA A 127 19.88 6.37 -8.30
C ALA A 127 19.33 7.81 -8.38
N TRP A 128 19.27 8.57 -7.28
CA TRP A 128 18.80 9.96 -7.31
C TRP A 128 19.54 10.75 -8.40
N GLY A 129 20.88 10.84 -8.35
CA GLY A 129 21.65 11.69 -9.25
C GLY A 129 21.56 11.37 -10.76
N ILE A 130 20.97 10.24 -11.14
CA ILE A 130 20.89 9.77 -12.54
C ILE A 130 19.45 9.68 -13.06
N MET A 131 18.46 10.00 -12.23
CA MET A 131 17.03 9.98 -12.57
C MET A 131 16.42 11.36 -12.37
N GLN A 132 15.47 11.72 -13.21
CA GLN A 132 14.59 12.87 -12.98
C GLN A 132 13.44 12.41 -12.08
N TRP A 133 13.16 13.15 -11.02
CA TRP A 133 12.08 12.83 -10.08
C TRP A 133 11.05 13.95 -10.06
N LYS A 134 9.79 13.56 -9.96
CA LYS A 134 8.65 14.47 -9.85
C LYS A 134 7.76 14.01 -8.71
N VAL A 135 7.56 14.90 -7.75
CA VAL A 135 6.71 14.66 -6.58
C VAL A 135 5.43 15.46 -6.71
N THR A 136 4.29 14.77 -6.74
CA THR A 136 2.95 15.35 -6.90
C THR A 136 2.09 15.00 -5.68
N PRO A 137 1.62 15.96 -4.88
CA PRO A 137 0.70 15.69 -3.79
C PRO A 137 -0.65 15.22 -4.33
N LEU A 138 -1.28 14.26 -3.65
CA LEU A 138 -2.58 13.71 -4.00
C LEU A 138 -3.63 14.15 -2.97
N GLU A 139 -4.76 14.64 -3.47
CA GLU A 139 -5.94 14.93 -2.67
C GLU A 139 -6.71 13.63 -2.37
N THR A 140 -7.34 13.53 -1.20
CA THR A 140 -8.23 12.40 -0.92
C THR A 140 -9.54 12.54 -1.68
N PHE A 141 -10.10 11.42 -2.17
CA PHE A 141 -11.40 11.44 -2.82
C PHE A 141 -12.53 11.95 -1.91
N ALA A 142 -12.43 11.69 -0.60
CA ALA A 142 -13.41 12.17 0.37
C ALA A 142 -13.43 13.71 0.44
N HIS A 143 -12.24 14.33 0.57
CA HIS A 143 -12.14 15.79 0.57
C HIS A 143 -12.67 16.38 -0.74
N ARG A 144 -12.27 15.80 -1.87
CA ARG A 144 -12.71 16.27 -3.18
C ARG A 144 -14.23 16.18 -3.32
N ALA A 145 -14.83 15.06 -2.92
CA ALA A 145 -16.28 14.88 -2.97
C ALA A 145 -17.02 15.92 -2.11
N ASP A 146 -16.49 16.30 -0.95
CA ASP A 146 -17.09 17.35 -0.11
C ASP A 146 -17.07 18.72 -0.77
N LEU A 147 -15.99 19.06 -1.49
CA LEU A 147 -15.92 20.30 -2.26
C LEU A 147 -16.97 20.32 -3.37
N GLU A 148 -17.10 19.23 -4.13
CA GLU A 148 -18.10 19.13 -5.21
C GLU A 148 -19.54 19.22 -4.66
N ARG A 149 -19.82 18.63 -3.49
CA ARG A 149 -21.14 18.78 -2.82
C ARG A 149 -21.46 20.24 -2.50
N LYS A 150 -20.47 21.02 -2.03
CA LYS A 150 -20.65 22.45 -1.75
C LYS A 150 -20.93 23.24 -3.02
N VAL A 151 -20.25 22.92 -4.12
CA VAL A 151 -20.52 23.53 -5.44
C VAL A 151 -21.98 23.28 -5.85
N VAL A 152 -22.44 22.03 -5.77
CA VAL A 152 -23.84 21.67 -6.08
C VAL A 152 -24.84 22.44 -5.21
N GLN A 153 -24.56 22.60 -3.91
CA GLN A 153 -25.41 23.39 -3.00
C GLN A 153 -25.46 24.87 -3.42
N GLY A 154 -24.32 25.48 -3.73
CA GLY A 154 -24.25 26.87 -4.18
C GLY A 154 -25.07 27.12 -5.46
N LEU A 155 -24.97 26.20 -6.43
CA LEU A 155 -25.74 26.28 -7.67
C LEU A 155 -27.26 26.16 -7.44
N ARG A 156 -27.68 25.37 -6.45
CA ARG A 156 -29.11 25.25 -6.09
C ARG A 156 -29.68 26.52 -5.44
N THR A 157 -28.84 27.31 -4.78
CA THR A 157 -29.25 28.54 -4.07
C THR A 157 -29.28 29.79 -4.95
N GLN A 158 -28.73 29.74 -6.17
CA GLN A 158 -28.72 30.85 -7.13
C GLN A 158 -30.07 31.03 -7.88
N LYS A 159 -31.20 30.74 -7.23
CA LYS A 159 -32.54 30.97 -7.78
C LYS A 159 -32.96 32.42 -7.65
#